data_AF-A0A7C4P0W4-F1
#
_entry.id   AF-A0A7C4P0W4-F1
#
_cell.length_a   1.000
_cell.length_b   1.000
_cell.length_c   1.000
_cell.angle_alpha   90.00
_cell.angle_beta   90.00
_cell.angle_gamma   90.00
#
_symmetry.space_group_name_H-M   'P 1'
#
loop_
_entity.id
_entity.type
_entity.pdbx_description
1 polymer ?
#
loop_
_entity_poly.entity_id
_entity_poly.type
_entity_poly.pdbx_seq_one_letter_code
_entity_poly.pdbx_strand_id
1 'polypeptide(L)'
;MSEKGFIFDYSRCVGCHACIVACYNQNHTEPPMAWRMVVNGNPVKIPLKGFINLSIACNHCIDAPCMTNCPAIAYSRDDETGAIIHNPLKCIGCKYCTWVCPYEAPKLNPVKGVVEKCNFCNDLLKEGGIPACAAACPTGALTFGAIIIEPKHSKPGFPEVATSPLISTTNENVKDCLPEMSIDATGYQQSNFDEVYNHRIHPAKEIPLFIFTFLSALLVGWFITFYRFERISSFYRIAFIFLLAFAGFASLFHLGKPLRAFRALLHVKLSWLSREIALFGLFAFSGLLYVLTGIALLFWISSVFGTILLISIEMVYHVVRKNYSTPVHSANTLLTAATLFSLITLSKAFVLLASIKLLLYLVRHAYNRKLNPKKVIFSFIRFFGILIPFVGILFGLTPDKLSPFIILFLIGELIDRYEYYASIDTHNPFQSI
;
A
#
# COMPACT_ATOMS: atom_id res chain seq x y z
N MET A 1 -12.79 23.35 18.01
CA MET A 1 -12.99 24.45 17.05
C MET A 1 -14.05 24.00 16.06
N SER A 2 -14.94 24.90 15.64
CA SER A 2 -15.96 24.56 14.63
C SER A 2 -15.33 24.64 13.25
N GLU A 3 -15.34 23.53 12.52
CA GLU A 3 -14.84 23.45 11.14
C GLU A 3 -16.00 23.30 10.17
N LYS A 4 -15.79 23.62 8.89
CA LYS A 4 -16.75 23.30 7.83
C LYS A 4 -16.56 21.85 7.37
N GLY A 5 -17.62 21.07 7.37
CA GLY A 5 -17.59 19.66 7.01
C GLY A 5 -18.91 19.14 6.47
N PHE A 6 -18.88 17.91 5.97
CA PHE A 6 -20.10 17.20 5.61
C PHE A 6 -20.86 16.80 6.87
N ILE A 7 -22.18 16.80 6.82
CA ILE A 7 -23.04 16.22 7.84
C ILE A 7 -23.88 15.14 7.15
N PHE A 8 -23.74 13.90 7.60
CA PHE A 8 -24.39 12.75 6.97
C PHE A 8 -25.35 12.03 7.93
N ASP A 9 -26.61 11.95 7.54
CA ASP A 9 -27.65 11.23 8.26
C ASP A 9 -27.91 9.87 7.62
N TYR A 10 -27.50 8.81 8.32
CA TYR A 10 -27.66 7.43 7.88
C TYR A 10 -29.11 7.05 7.59
N SER A 11 -30.06 7.57 8.37
CA SER A 11 -31.48 7.17 8.32
C SER A 11 -32.23 7.71 7.10
N ARG A 12 -31.69 8.75 6.45
CA ARG A 12 -32.36 9.47 5.36
C ARG A 12 -31.81 9.11 3.98
N CYS A 13 -30.72 8.34 3.90
CA CYS A 13 -30.06 8.05 2.64
C CYS A 13 -30.77 6.91 1.89
N VAL A 14 -31.51 7.28 0.84
CA VAL A 14 -32.25 6.31 -0.01
C VAL A 14 -31.42 5.73 -1.16
N GLY A 15 -30.13 6.10 -1.26
CA GLY A 15 -29.24 5.57 -2.30
C GLY A 15 -29.60 6.00 -3.73
N CYS A 16 -30.19 7.19 -3.93
CA CYS A 16 -30.64 7.68 -5.24
C CYS A 16 -29.51 8.13 -6.19
N HIS A 17 -28.26 8.18 -5.71
CA HIS A 17 -27.06 8.58 -6.48
C HIS A 17 -27.05 10.03 -7.02
N ALA A 18 -28.02 10.88 -6.65
CA ALA A 18 -28.04 12.30 -7.04
C ALA A 18 -26.74 13.04 -6.69
N CYS A 19 -26.15 12.74 -5.53
CA CYS A 19 -24.88 13.30 -5.08
C CYS A 19 -23.69 12.95 -5.99
N ILE A 20 -23.73 11.79 -6.68
CA ILE A 20 -22.69 11.36 -7.61
C ILE A 20 -22.83 12.14 -8.92
N VAL A 21 -24.06 12.21 -9.47
CA VAL A 21 -24.34 12.94 -10.72
C VAL A 21 -24.01 14.43 -10.57
N ALA A 22 -24.39 15.05 -9.45
CA ALA A 22 -24.03 16.44 -9.17
C ALA A 22 -22.50 16.64 -9.10
N CYS A 23 -21.77 15.67 -8.53
CA CYS A 23 -20.31 15.71 -8.48
C CYS A 23 -19.69 15.62 -9.89
N TYR A 24 -20.23 14.75 -10.75
CA TYR A 24 -19.79 14.65 -12.15
C TYR A 24 -20.00 15.96 -12.89
N ASN A 25 -21.21 16.51 -12.82
CA ASN A 25 -21.57 17.76 -13.49
C ASN A 25 -20.70 18.93 -13.02
N GLN A 26 -20.50 19.07 -11.71
CA GLN A 26 -19.72 20.17 -11.14
C GLN A 26 -18.23 20.12 -11.50
N ASN A 27 -17.65 18.91 -11.58
CA ASN A 27 -16.20 18.75 -11.72
C ASN A 27 -15.77 18.23 -13.09
N HIS A 28 -16.72 18.06 -14.01
CA HIS A 28 -16.50 17.47 -15.33
C HIS A 28 -15.71 16.16 -15.26
N THR A 29 -16.10 15.30 -14.30
CA THR A 29 -15.55 13.95 -14.16
C THR A 29 -16.48 12.97 -14.88
N GLU A 30 -15.94 11.83 -15.29
CA GLU A 30 -16.69 10.80 -16.03
C GLU A 30 -16.47 9.42 -15.39
N PRO A 31 -17.43 8.49 -15.49
CA PRO A 31 -17.21 7.11 -15.07
C PRO A 31 -15.97 6.50 -15.76
N PRO A 32 -15.14 5.72 -15.04
CA PRO A 32 -15.31 5.25 -13.67
C PRO A 32 -14.74 6.19 -12.58
N MET A 33 -14.33 7.43 -12.92
CA MET A 33 -13.71 8.40 -11.99
C MET A 33 -14.71 9.08 -11.07
N ALA A 34 -15.42 8.30 -10.26
CA ALA A 34 -16.33 8.81 -9.23
C ALA A 34 -15.55 9.34 -8.02
N TRP A 35 -15.61 10.65 -7.76
CA TRP A 35 -15.02 11.30 -6.59
C TRP A 35 -15.88 11.17 -5.32
N ARG A 36 -17.17 10.89 -5.49
CA ARG A 36 -18.13 10.50 -4.45
C ARG A 36 -18.82 9.22 -4.91
N MET A 37 -19.10 8.32 -3.98
CA MET A 37 -19.76 7.04 -4.22
C MET A 37 -20.92 6.87 -3.25
N VAL A 38 -21.85 5.98 -3.61
CA VAL A 38 -22.88 5.49 -2.71
C VAL A 38 -22.67 3.98 -2.57
N VAL A 39 -22.57 3.53 -1.34
CA VAL A 39 -22.36 2.13 -0.99
C VAL A 39 -23.62 1.59 -0.38
N ASN A 40 -24.17 0.55 -0.97
CA ASN A 40 -25.36 -0.13 -0.47
C ASN A 40 -24.94 -1.35 0.38
N GLY A 41 -25.46 -1.48 1.60
CA GLY A 41 -25.17 -2.63 2.50
C GLY A 41 -25.84 -3.96 2.11
N ASN A 42 -26.66 -3.95 1.05
CA ASN A 42 -27.31 -5.11 0.46
C ASN A 42 -27.22 -5.07 -1.09
N PRO A 43 -25.99 -5.11 -1.64
CA PRO A 43 -25.75 -4.86 -3.07
C PRO A 43 -26.38 -5.94 -3.97
N VAL A 44 -26.54 -7.15 -3.43
CA VAL A 44 -27.15 -8.32 -4.08
C VAL A 44 -28.67 -8.42 -3.85
N LYS A 45 -29.27 -7.41 -3.19
CA LYS A 45 -30.73 -7.27 -3.00
C LYS A 45 -31.37 -8.50 -2.33
N ILE A 46 -30.75 -9.01 -1.27
CA ILE A 46 -31.32 -10.09 -0.46
C ILE A 46 -32.67 -9.63 0.11
N PRO A 47 -33.76 -10.36 -0.13
CA PRO A 47 -35.05 -10.03 0.44
C PRO A 47 -34.97 -10.00 1.97
N LEU A 48 -35.74 -9.12 2.60
CA LEU A 48 -35.86 -9.02 4.07
C LEU A 48 -34.56 -8.63 4.82
N LYS A 49 -33.42 -8.44 4.14
CA LYS A 49 -32.21 -7.91 4.78
C LYS A 49 -32.32 -6.38 4.91
N GLY A 50 -32.45 -5.88 6.14
CA GLY A 50 -32.28 -4.44 6.43
C GLY A 50 -30.86 -3.96 6.05
N PHE A 51 -30.75 -2.76 5.50
CA PHE A 51 -29.46 -2.19 5.10
C PHE A 51 -29.48 -0.66 5.19
N ILE A 52 -28.28 -0.08 5.21
CA ILE A 52 -28.06 1.36 5.06
C ILE A 52 -27.36 1.66 3.73
N ASN A 53 -27.56 2.87 3.22
CA ASN A 53 -26.78 3.41 2.11
C ASN A 53 -25.81 4.46 2.62
N LEU A 54 -24.54 4.39 2.23
CA LEU A 54 -23.49 5.30 2.68
C LEU A 54 -22.97 6.15 1.53
N SER A 55 -23.05 7.48 1.67
CA SER A 55 -22.41 8.39 0.72
C SER A 55 -20.97 8.67 1.16
N ILE A 56 -20.00 8.20 0.38
CA ILE A 56 -18.58 8.23 0.74
C ILE A 56 -17.81 9.09 -0.26
N ALA A 57 -16.93 9.95 0.23
CA ALA A 57 -16.04 10.79 -0.58
C ALA A 57 -14.73 11.07 0.19
N CYS A 58 -13.89 11.98 -0.31
CA CYS A 58 -12.80 12.53 0.49
C CYS A 58 -13.37 13.28 1.69
N ASN A 59 -12.88 12.97 2.89
CA ASN A 59 -13.29 13.64 4.11
C ASN A 59 -12.45 14.87 4.47
N HIS A 60 -11.54 15.31 3.60
CA HIS A 60 -10.72 16.53 3.79
C HIS A 60 -10.06 16.67 5.18
N CYS A 61 -9.62 15.54 5.75
CA CYS A 61 -9.17 15.43 7.15
C CYS A 61 -8.18 16.51 7.58
N ILE A 62 -8.22 16.88 8.85
CA ILE A 62 -7.27 17.81 9.47
C ILE A 62 -5.87 17.19 9.49
N ASP A 63 -5.79 15.92 9.89
CA ASP A 63 -4.58 15.12 9.81
C ASP A 63 -4.59 14.28 8.54
N ALA A 64 -4.48 14.93 7.37
CA ALA A 64 -4.62 14.28 6.07
C ALA A 64 -3.42 13.38 5.72
N PRO A 65 -3.55 12.03 5.76
CA PRO A 65 -2.40 11.15 5.54
C PRO A 65 -1.88 11.24 4.10
N CYS A 66 -2.77 11.51 3.13
CA CYS A 66 -2.40 11.69 1.73
C CYS A 66 -1.51 12.92 1.51
N MET A 67 -1.69 13.99 2.28
CA MET A 67 -0.87 15.19 2.21
C MET A 67 0.50 14.95 2.85
N THR A 68 0.52 14.39 4.06
CA THR A 68 1.74 14.10 4.82
C THR A 68 2.67 13.12 4.09
N ASN A 69 2.10 12.11 3.40
CA ASN A 69 2.88 11.05 2.80
C ASN A 69 3.24 11.27 1.32
N CYS A 70 2.66 12.28 0.64
CA CYS A 70 2.89 12.49 -0.79
C CYS A 70 4.35 12.86 -1.07
N PRO A 71 5.11 12.05 -1.84
CA PRO A 71 6.52 12.33 -2.08
C PRO A 71 6.76 13.56 -2.96
N ALA A 72 5.77 13.91 -3.80
CA ALA A 72 5.87 15.01 -4.77
C ALA A 72 5.30 16.34 -4.29
N ILE A 73 4.81 16.39 -3.03
CA ILE A 73 4.11 17.54 -2.43
C ILE A 73 3.01 18.04 -3.38
N ALA A 74 2.19 17.09 -3.84
CA ALA A 74 1.09 17.34 -4.77
C ALA A 74 -0.22 17.73 -4.06
N TYR A 75 -0.23 17.74 -2.73
CA TYR A 75 -1.38 18.15 -1.93
C TYR A 75 -1.06 19.41 -1.13
N SER A 76 -2.08 20.23 -0.89
CA SER A 76 -2.05 21.37 0.01
C SER A 76 -3.37 21.49 0.75
N ARG A 77 -3.37 22.17 1.89
CA ARG A 77 -4.59 22.63 2.54
C ARG A 77 -4.92 24.03 2.07
N ASP A 78 -6.18 24.29 1.79
CA ASP A 78 -6.73 25.63 1.61
C ASP A 78 -7.08 26.20 2.99
N ASP A 79 -6.52 27.37 3.33
CA ASP A 79 -6.66 27.96 4.67
C ASP A 79 -8.05 28.53 4.93
N GLU A 80 -8.80 28.87 3.88
CA GLU A 80 -10.14 29.46 3.99
C GLU A 80 -11.22 28.39 4.15
N THR A 81 -11.15 27.34 3.34
CA THR A 81 -12.20 26.30 3.31
C THR A 81 -11.83 25.06 4.10
N GLY A 82 -10.56 24.90 4.50
CA GLY A 82 -10.02 23.68 5.08
C GLY A 82 -9.82 22.55 4.06
N ALA A 83 -10.10 22.78 2.77
CA ALA A 83 -10.05 21.73 1.76
C ALA A 83 -8.62 21.23 1.53
N ILE A 84 -8.42 19.91 1.63
CA ILE A 84 -7.27 19.25 1.01
C ILE A 84 -7.39 19.29 -0.52
N ILE A 85 -6.54 20.04 -1.20
CA ILE A 85 -6.51 20.20 -2.66
C ILE A 85 -5.39 19.33 -3.25
N HIS A 86 -5.64 18.73 -4.42
CA HIS A 86 -4.64 17.98 -5.18
C HIS A 86 -4.26 18.74 -6.45
N ASN A 87 -2.96 18.94 -6.67
CA ASN A 87 -2.41 19.59 -7.85
C ASN A 87 -1.94 18.53 -8.87
N PRO A 88 -2.63 18.36 -10.01
CA PRO A 88 -2.29 17.35 -11.02
C PRO A 88 -0.97 17.63 -11.76
N LEU A 89 -0.48 18.87 -11.78
CA LEU A 89 0.81 19.23 -12.41
C LEU A 89 2.00 18.76 -11.56
N LYS A 90 1.83 18.74 -10.24
CA LYS A 90 2.85 18.25 -9.30
C LYS A 90 2.83 16.72 -9.15
N CYS A 91 1.70 16.09 -9.43
CA CYS A 91 1.50 14.65 -9.28
C CYS A 91 2.41 13.84 -10.22
N ILE A 92 3.03 12.79 -9.66
CA ILE A 92 3.86 11.82 -10.39
C ILE A 92 3.11 10.50 -10.68
N GLY A 93 1.89 10.34 -10.16
CA GLY A 93 1.10 9.13 -10.34
C GLY A 93 1.65 7.89 -9.63
N CYS A 94 2.32 8.04 -8.47
CA CYS A 94 2.89 6.93 -7.69
C CYS A 94 1.89 6.10 -6.89
N LYS A 95 0.61 6.52 -6.85
CA LYS A 95 -0.49 5.87 -6.10
C LYS A 95 -0.31 5.73 -4.58
N TYR A 96 0.80 6.16 -3.99
CA TYR A 96 1.01 6.00 -2.54
C TYR A 96 -0.10 6.65 -1.68
N CYS A 97 -0.70 7.75 -2.16
CA CYS A 97 -1.85 8.37 -1.50
C CYS A 97 -3.11 7.48 -1.47
N THR A 98 -3.26 6.53 -2.39
CA THR A 98 -4.37 5.56 -2.40
C THR A 98 -4.16 4.47 -1.35
N TRP A 99 -2.94 4.25 -0.87
CA TRP A 99 -2.62 3.27 0.17
C TRP A 99 -2.81 3.83 1.57
N VAL A 100 -2.42 5.10 1.76
CA VAL A 100 -2.49 5.77 3.07
C VAL A 100 -3.87 6.35 3.38
N CYS A 101 -4.75 6.50 2.38
CA CYS A 101 -6.06 7.06 2.60
C CYS A 101 -7.00 5.99 3.15
N PRO A 102 -7.53 6.15 4.38
CA PRO A 102 -8.41 5.15 4.98
C PRO A 102 -9.81 5.10 4.35
N TYR A 103 -10.13 6.08 3.50
CA TYR A 103 -11.45 6.23 2.88
C TYR A 103 -11.44 5.87 1.38
N GLU A 104 -10.30 5.38 0.86
CA GLU A 104 -10.10 5.07 -0.57
C GLU A 104 -10.48 6.22 -1.52
N ALA A 105 -10.38 7.47 -1.05
CA ALA A 105 -10.84 8.62 -1.80
C ALA A 105 -9.95 8.99 -3.01
N PRO A 106 -8.60 8.94 -2.91
CA PRO A 106 -7.73 9.16 -4.06
C PRO A 106 -7.72 7.95 -4.99
N LYS A 107 -7.94 8.19 -6.28
CA LYS A 107 -7.93 7.16 -7.33
C LYS A 107 -7.02 7.57 -8.47
N LEU A 108 -6.23 6.65 -9.03
CA LEU A 108 -5.44 6.94 -10.22
C LEU A 108 -6.36 7.04 -11.44
N ASN A 109 -6.32 8.16 -12.15
CA ASN A 109 -6.90 8.26 -13.49
C ASN A 109 -5.91 7.61 -14.48
N PRO A 110 -6.24 6.47 -15.11
CA PRO A 110 -5.32 5.75 -15.99
C PRO A 110 -5.04 6.51 -17.30
N VAL A 111 -5.98 7.34 -17.76
CA VAL A 111 -5.83 8.16 -18.97
C VAL A 111 -4.89 9.33 -18.70
N LYS A 112 -5.14 10.06 -17.60
CA LYS A 112 -4.34 11.24 -17.27
C LYS A 112 -3.00 10.89 -16.61
N GLY A 113 -2.84 9.70 -16.04
CA GLY A 113 -1.63 9.27 -15.32
C GLY A 113 -1.41 10.02 -14.00
N VAL A 114 -2.46 10.62 -13.44
CA VAL A 114 -2.41 11.36 -12.16
C VAL A 114 -3.56 10.92 -11.28
N VAL A 115 -3.40 11.11 -9.98
CA VAL A 115 -4.47 10.82 -9.02
C VAL A 115 -5.53 11.91 -9.07
N GLU A 116 -6.79 11.54 -8.87
CA GLU A 116 -7.90 12.45 -8.68
C GLU A 116 -8.69 12.06 -7.42
N LYS A 117 -9.39 13.05 -6.85
CA LYS A 117 -10.27 12.91 -5.68
C LYS A 117 -11.18 14.13 -5.59
N CYS A 118 -12.20 14.04 -4.74
CA CYS A 118 -13.02 15.19 -4.35
C CYS A 118 -12.16 16.40 -3.95
N ASN A 119 -12.54 17.58 -4.45
CA ASN A 119 -11.91 18.88 -4.20
C ASN A 119 -12.69 19.73 -3.17
N PHE A 120 -13.62 19.13 -2.42
CA PHE A 120 -14.54 19.81 -1.50
C PHE A 120 -15.48 20.84 -2.17
N CYS A 121 -15.53 20.88 -3.50
CA CYS A 121 -16.08 22.01 -4.25
C CYS A 121 -15.49 23.35 -3.75
N ASN A 122 -14.17 23.39 -3.57
CA ASN A 122 -13.43 24.53 -3.00
C ASN A 122 -13.87 25.88 -3.58
N ASP A 123 -14.02 25.96 -4.89
CA ASP A 123 -14.38 27.20 -5.58
C ASP A 123 -15.78 27.68 -5.15
N LEU A 124 -16.77 26.79 -5.08
CA LEU A 124 -18.11 27.11 -4.56
C LEU A 124 -18.08 27.53 -3.09
N LEU A 125 -17.23 26.92 -2.27
CA LEU A 125 -17.12 27.26 -0.85
C LEU A 125 -16.57 28.67 -0.64
N LYS A 126 -15.63 29.11 -1.48
CA LYS A 126 -15.07 30.48 -1.46
C LYS A 126 -16.08 31.53 -1.90
N GLU A 127 -17.02 31.15 -2.76
CA GLU A 127 -18.15 31.98 -3.16
C GLU A 127 -19.28 32.01 -2.10
N GLY A 128 -19.12 31.32 -0.97
CA GLY A 128 -20.12 31.23 0.08
C GLY A 128 -21.21 30.20 -0.17
N GLY A 129 -21.09 29.39 -1.23
CA GLY A 129 -21.96 28.27 -1.53
C GLY A 129 -21.67 27.02 -0.70
N ILE A 130 -22.31 25.91 -1.06
CA ILE A 130 -22.08 24.58 -0.49
C ILE A 130 -21.69 23.59 -1.58
N PRO A 131 -21.10 22.42 -1.25
CA PRO A 131 -20.72 21.44 -2.25
C PRO A 131 -21.93 20.94 -3.05
N ALA A 132 -21.75 20.78 -4.36
CA ALA A 132 -22.83 20.37 -5.28
C ALA A 132 -23.54 19.08 -4.84
N CYS A 133 -22.80 18.13 -4.28
CA CYS A 133 -23.36 16.89 -3.76
C CYS A 133 -24.31 17.05 -2.56
N ALA A 134 -24.07 18.05 -1.71
CA ALA A 134 -24.94 18.38 -0.58
C ALA A 134 -26.18 19.16 -1.07
N ALA A 135 -25.98 20.13 -1.96
CA ALA A 135 -27.09 20.88 -2.58
C ALA A 135 -28.07 19.97 -3.33
N ALA A 136 -27.57 18.91 -3.97
CA ALA A 136 -28.39 17.98 -4.75
C ALA A 136 -29.06 16.86 -3.94
N CYS A 137 -28.88 16.80 -2.61
CA CYS A 137 -29.43 15.69 -1.82
C CYS A 137 -30.94 15.85 -1.59
N PRO A 138 -31.81 15.01 -2.20
CA PRO A 138 -33.26 15.23 -2.16
C PRO A 138 -33.87 14.93 -0.77
N THR A 139 -33.23 14.08 0.03
CA THR A 139 -33.73 13.66 1.34
C THR A 139 -33.09 14.42 2.50
N GLY A 140 -32.15 15.33 2.22
CA GLY A 140 -31.35 15.99 3.26
C GLY A 140 -30.43 15.04 4.04
N ALA A 141 -30.16 13.83 3.51
CA ALA A 141 -29.24 12.86 4.11
C ALA A 141 -27.78 13.33 4.09
N LEU A 142 -27.40 14.16 3.13
CA LEU A 142 -26.08 14.77 3.03
C LEU A 142 -26.25 16.28 3.00
N THR A 143 -25.69 16.95 4.01
CA THR A 143 -25.66 18.41 4.10
C THR A 143 -24.22 18.89 4.37
N PHE A 144 -24.02 20.20 4.48
CA PHE A 144 -22.71 20.81 4.70
C PHE A 144 -22.84 21.99 5.64
N GLY A 145 -21.92 22.12 6.59
CA GLY A 145 -21.96 23.22 7.55
C GLY A 145 -20.90 23.08 8.64
N ALA A 146 -21.12 23.82 9.72
CA ALA A 146 -20.30 23.76 10.92
C ALA A 146 -20.41 22.37 11.59
N ILE A 147 -19.27 21.73 11.85
CA ILE A 147 -19.17 20.46 12.55
C ILE A 147 -18.23 20.55 13.75
N ILE A 148 -18.45 19.65 14.71
CA ILE A 148 -17.50 19.36 15.77
C ILE A 148 -16.62 18.21 15.29
N ILE A 149 -15.31 18.40 15.38
CA ILE A 149 -14.34 17.38 14.99
C ILE A 149 -14.26 16.34 16.09
N GLU A 150 -14.52 15.08 15.75
CA GLU A 150 -14.32 13.96 16.65
C GLU A 150 -13.02 13.23 16.29
N PRO A 151 -12.06 13.11 17.21
CA PRO A 151 -10.89 12.27 16.98
C PRO A 151 -11.33 10.80 17.04
N LYS A 152 -11.08 10.05 15.94
CA LYS A 152 -11.50 8.65 15.72
C LYS A 152 -13.00 8.47 15.47
N HIS A 153 -13.36 8.31 14.20
CA HIS A 153 -14.71 7.94 13.79
C HIS A 153 -14.88 6.41 13.79
N SER A 154 -15.22 5.82 14.93
CA SER A 154 -15.66 4.42 15.00
C SER A 154 -17.14 4.32 14.67
N LYS A 155 -17.50 4.55 13.39
CA LYS A 155 -18.89 4.58 12.92
C LYS A 155 -19.06 3.76 11.64
N PRO A 156 -20.27 3.29 11.31
CA PRO A 156 -20.51 2.54 10.08
C PRO A 156 -19.99 3.25 8.84
N GLY A 157 -19.17 2.57 8.03
CA GLY A 157 -18.52 3.16 6.86
C GLY A 157 -17.24 3.94 7.15
N PHE A 158 -16.74 3.94 8.39
CA PHE A 158 -15.49 4.59 8.77
C PHE A 158 -14.55 3.59 9.44
N PRO A 159 -13.30 3.44 8.96
CA PRO A 159 -12.33 2.57 9.62
C PRO A 159 -11.84 3.18 10.94
N GLU A 160 -11.47 2.31 11.88
CA GLU A 160 -10.91 2.65 13.19
C GLU A 160 -9.45 3.14 13.09
N VAL A 161 -9.24 4.29 12.45
CA VAL A 161 -7.92 4.91 12.31
C VAL A 161 -7.87 6.25 13.00
N ALA A 162 -6.68 6.61 13.51
CA ALA A 162 -6.41 7.90 14.15
C ALA A 162 -6.33 9.03 13.09
N THR A 163 -7.49 9.38 12.52
CA THR A 163 -7.64 10.56 11.66
C THR A 163 -8.79 11.43 12.16
N SER A 164 -8.72 12.72 11.82
CA SER A 164 -9.71 13.74 12.17
C SER A 164 -10.44 14.19 10.88
N PRO A 165 -11.41 13.42 10.37
CA PRO A 165 -12.11 13.71 9.12
C PRO A 165 -13.09 14.88 9.27
N LEU A 166 -13.26 15.69 8.22
CA LEU A 166 -14.24 16.77 8.15
C LEU A 166 -15.62 16.27 7.70
N ILE A 167 -16.14 15.31 8.45
CA ILE A 167 -17.50 14.81 8.31
C ILE A 167 -18.04 14.44 9.69
N SER A 168 -19.24 14.92 10.01
CA SER A 168 -20.02 14.45 11.14
C SER A 168 -21.13 13.55 10.64
N THR A 169 -21.49 12.56 11.43
CA THR A 169 -22.59 11.65 11.12
C THR A 169 -23.62 11.68 12.23
N THR A 170 -24.90 11.65 11.89
CA THR A 170 -26.01 11.69 12.84
C THR A 170 -26.85 10.42 12.76
N ASN A 171 -27.66 10.16 13.80
CA ASN A 171 -28.50 8.97 13.92
C ASN A 171 -27.69 7.66 13.92
N GLU A 172 -26.75 7.54 14.85
CA GLU A 172 -25.82 6.41 14.93
C GLU A 172 -26.50 5.08 15.28
N ASN A 173 -27.60 5.13 16.03
CA ASN A 173 -28.42 3.96 16.40
C ASN A 173 -29.26 3.42 15.22
N VAL A 174 -29.10 3.96 14.01
CA VAL A 174 -29.81 3.47 12.81
C VAL A 174 -29.59 1.98 12.55
N LYS A 175 -28.43 1.44 12.94
CA LYS A 175 -28.13 0.00 12.85
C LYS A 175 -29.06 -0.81 13.75
N ASP A 176 -29.36 -0.30 14.94
CA ASP A 176 -30.24 -0.94 15.91
C ASP A 176 -31.72 -0.88 15.46
N CYS A 177 -32.04 0.03 14.53
CA CYS A 177 -33.36 0.15 13.92
C CYS A 177 -33.52 -0.69 12.64
N LEU A 178 -32.48 -1.40 12.18
CA LEU A 178 -32.61 -2.28 11.04
C LEU A 178 -33.46 -3.50 11.44
N PRO A 179 -34.52 -3.84 10.68
CA PRO A 179 -35.38 -4.96 11.04
C PRO A 179 -34.60 -6.27 10.98
N GLU A 180 -34.56 -7.00 12.10
CA GLU A 180 -34.05 -8.37 12.17
C GLU A 180 -35.11 -9.34 11.64
N MET A 181 -35.08 -9.59 10.33
CA MET A 181 -35.87 -10.65 9.73
C MET A 181 -34.98 -11.85 9.41
N SER A 182 -35.47 -13.07 9.70
CA SER A 182 -34.74 -14.28 9.35
C SER A 182 -34.59 -14.38 7.83
N ILE A 183 -33.33 -14.28 7.37
CA ILE A 183 -32.97 -14.48 5.97
C ILE A 183 -33.04 -15.96 5.56
N ASP A 184 -33.13 -16.90 6.51
CA ASP A 184 -33.19 -18.34 6.23
C ASP A 184 -34.44 -18.70 5.40
N ALA A 185 -35.54 -17.98 5.62
CA ALA A 185 -36.77 -18.10 4.85
C ALA A 185 -36.61 -17.74 3.36
N THR A 186 -35.52 -17.05 2.99
CA THR A 186 -35.24 -16.67 1.59
C THR A 186 -34.46 -17.74 0.81
N GLY A 187 -33.97 -18.79 1.49
CA GLY A 187 -33.12 -19.82 0.87
C GLY A 187 -31.72 -19.33 0.47
N TYR A 188 -31.33 -18.12 0.87
CA TYR A 188 -30.05 -17.49 0.50
C TYR A 188 -28.91 -17.91 1.43
N GLN A 189 -27.79 -18.39 0.89
CA GLN A 189 -26.60 -18.77 1.69
C GLN A 189 -25.63 -17.60 1.91
N GLN A 190 -25.22 -17.38 3.17
CA GLN A 190 -24.39 -16.24 3.59
C GLN A 190 -22.94 -16.27 3.05
N SER A 191 -22.43 -17.43 2.60
CA SER A 191 -21.08 -17.58 2.03
C SER A 191 -20.80 -16.76 0.77
N ASN A 192 -21.85 -16.27 0.10
CA ASN A 192 -21.74 -15.47 -1.12
C ASN A 192 -21.39 -13.98 -0.85
N PHE A 193 -21.42 -13.53 0.42
CA PHE A 193 -21.20 -12.12 0.79
C PHE A 193 -19.71 -11.72 0.85
N ASP A 194 -18.82 -12.63 1.26
CA ASP A 194 -17.40 -12.34 1.51
C ASP A 194 -16.56 -12.06 0.24
N GLU A 195 -17.05 -12.43 -0.95
CA GLU A 195 -16.31 -12.28 -2.21
C GLU A 195 -16.40 -10.87 -2.82
N VAL A 196 -17.54 -10.17 -2.64
CA VAL A 196 -17.91 -9.00 -3.45
C VAL A 196 -17.17 -7.70 -3.07
N TYR A 197 -16.73 -7.55 -1.83
CA TYR A 197 -16.14 -6.30 -1.31
C TYR A 197 -14.61 -6.28 -1.19
N ASN A 198 -13.90 -7.25 -1.78
CA ASN A 198 -12.44 -7.30 -1.71
C ASN A 198 -11.78 -6.25 -2.63
N HIS A 199 -11.75 -4.98 -2.19
CA HIS A 199 -10.86 -3.95 -2.75
C HIS A 199 -9.43 -4.17 -2.28
N ARG A 200 -8.81 -5.28 -2.72
CA ARG A 200 -7.40 -5.58 -2.38
C ARG A 200 -6.45 -4.86 -3.32
N ILE A 201 -5.30 -4.46 -2.79
CA ILE A 201 -4.13 -4.17 -3.64
C ILE A 201 -3.79 -5.48 -4.37
N HIS A 202 -4.12 -5.56 -5.66
CA HIS A 202 -3.75 -6.73 -6.45
C HIS A 202 -2.26 -6.69 -6.80
N PRO A 203 -1.46 -7.70 -6.43
CA PRO A 203 -0.03 -7.76 -6.75
C PRO A 203 0.25 -7.58 -8.25
N ALA A 204 -0.65 -8.07 -9.10
CA ALA A 204 -0.56 -7.95 -10.56
C ALA A 204 -0.55 -6.50 -11.07
N LYS A 205 -1.14 -5.55 -10.33
CA LYS A 205 -1.17 -4.12 -10.70
C LYS A 205 0.06 -3.34 -10.20
N GLU A 206 0.87 -3.96 -9.34
CA GLU A 206 2.05 -3.35 -8.69
C GLU A 206 3.32 -4.21 -8.90
N ILE A 207 3.36 -5.04 -9.95
CA ILE A 207 4.51 -5.89 -10.32
C ILE A 207 5.84 -5.12 -10.33
N PRO A 208 5.93 -3.90 -10.89
CA PRO A 208 7.21 -3.19 -10.93
C PRO A 208 7.77 -2.88 -9.52
N LEU A 209 6.90 -2.56 -8.57
CA LEU A 209 7.29 -2.24 -7.20
C LEU A 209 7.66 -3.50 -6.40
N PHE A 210 6.94 -4.60 -6.64
CA PHE A 210 7.31 -5.91 -6.15
C PHE A 210 8.72 -6.33 -6.62
N ILE A 211 9.00 -6.20 -7.92
CA ILE A 211 10.32 -6.49 -8.50
C ILE A 211 11.39 -5.58 -7.93
N PHE A 212 11.13 -4.27 -7.87
CA PHE A 212 12.08 -3.28 -7.34
C PHE A 212 12.50 -3.61 -5.90
N THR A 213 11.55 -3.88 -5.02
CA THR A 213 11.86 -4.14 -3.61
C THR A 213 12.54 -5.49 -3.40
N PHE A 214 12.21 -6.50 -4.21
CA PHE A 214 12.93 -7.78 -4.23
C PHE A 214 14.39 -7.59 -4.66
N LEU A 215 14.61 -6.94 -5.81
CA LEU A 215 15.95 -6.67 -6.34
C LEU A 215 16.77 -5.81 -5.39
N SER A 216 16.17 -4.83 -4.71
CA SER A 216 16.86 -4.01 -3.71
C SER A 216 17.41 -4.86 -2.56
N ALA A 217 16.64 -5.80 -2.02
CA ALA A 217 17.11 -6.72 -0.99
C ALA A 217 18.25 -7.63 -1.51
N LEU A 218 18.14 -8.14 -2.74
CA LEU A 218 19.18 -8.94 -3.36
C LEU A 218 20.48 -8.15 -3.58
N LEU A 219 20.37 -6.95 -4.14
CA LEU A 219 21.51 -6.08 -4.46
C LEU A 219 22.25 -5.67 -3.19
N VAL A 220 21.55 -5.28 -2.12
CA VAL A 220 22.18 -4.92 -0.85
C VAL A 220 22.84 -6.14 -0.21
N GLY A 221 22.15 -7.29 -0.16
CA GLY A 221 22.72 -8.53 0.37
C GLY A 221 23.96 -8.98 -0.41
N TRP A 222 23.92 -8.91 -1.74
CA TRP A 222 25.03 -9.26 -2.62
C TRP A 222 26.19 -8.26 -2.50
N PHE A 223 25.92 -6.95 -2.47
CA PHE A 223 26.94 -5.92 -2.34
C PHE A 223 27.79 -6.10 -1.08
N ILE A 224 27.17 -6.43 0.07
CA ILE A 224 27.90 -6.63 1.33
C ILE A 224 28.88 -7.81 1.24
N THR A 225 28.62 -8.81 0.37
CA THR A 225 29.56 -9.93 0.15
C THR A 225 30.87 -9.50 -0.53
N PHE A 226 30.87 -8.37 -1.26
CA PHE A 226 32.06 -7.90 -1.98
C PHE A 226 33.26 -7.61 -1.06
N TYR A 227 33.03 -7.24 0.19
CA TYR A 227 34.12 -7.06 1.17
C TYR A 227 34.93 -8.32 1.43
N ARG A 228 34.31 -9.51 1.31
CA ARG A 228 34.97 -10.78 1.58
C ARG A 228 35.88 -11.24 0.43
N PHE A 229 35.62 -10.76 -0.78
CA PHE A 229 36.33 -11.15 -1.99
C PHE A 229 37.30 -10.04 -2.41
N GLU A 230 38.58 -10.19 -2.03
CA GLU A 230 39.65 -9.21 -2.35
C GLU A 230 39.73 -8.86 -3.85
N ARG A 231 39.26 -9.77 -4.73
CA ARG A 231 39.15 -9.53 -6.16
C ARG A 231 37.82 -10.03 -6.71
N ILE A 232 36.88 -9.12 -6.92
CA ILE A 232 35.59 -9.41 -7.57
C ILE A 232 35.82 -9.60 -9.07
N SER A 233 35.36 -10.74 -9.62
CA SER A 233 35.46 -11.02 -11.06
C SER A 233 34.71 -9.98 -11.90
N SER A 234 35.17 -9.72 -13.12
CA SER A 234 34.53 -8.77 -14.04
C SER A 234 33.06 -9.14 -14.30
N PHE A 235 32.75 -10.43 -14.36
CA PHE A 235 31.39 -10.92 -14.53
C PHE A 235 30.45 -10.45 -13.41
N TYR A 236 30.83 -10.64 -12.14
CA TYR A 236 29.99 -10.23 -11.01
C TYR A 236 29.82 -8.71 -10.91
N ARG A 237 30.85 -7.93 -11.28
CA ARG A 237 30.74 -6.46 -11.35
C ARG A 237 29.74 -6.02 -12.41
N ILE A 238 29.84 -6.56 -13.62
CA ILE A 238 28.95 -6.22 -14.74
C ILE A 238 27.51 -6.63 -14.39
N ALA A 239 27.31 -7.83 -13.86
CA ALA A 239 26.00 -8.31 -13.45
C ALA A 239 25.38 -7.44 -12.33
N PHE A 240 26.18 -6.97 -11.37
CA PHE A 240 25.71 -6.04 -10.33
C PHE A 240 25.25 -4.70 -10.93
N ILE A 241 26.06 -4.09 -11.81
CA ILE A 241 25.71 -2.83 -12.46
C ILE A 241 24.42 -2.98 -13.27
N PHE A 242 24.29 -4.07 -14.04
CA PHE A 242 23.11 -4.33 -14.84
C PHE A 242 21.85 -4.49 -13.97
N LEU A 243 21.92 -5.30 -12.92
CA LEU A 243 20.78 -5.52 -12.01
C LEU A 243 20.42 -4.25 -11.22
N LEU A 244 21.41 -3.44 -10.82
CA LEU A 244 21.20 -2.15 -10.17
C LEU A 244 20.48 -1.16 -11.09
N ALA A 245 20.92 -1.05 -12.35
CA ALA A 245 20.26 -0.23 -13.35
C ALA A 245 18.84 -0.73 -13.66
N PHE A 246 18.67 -2.04 -13.80
CA PHE A 246 17.36 -2.67 -14.04
C PHE A 246 16.39 -2.41 -12.87
N ALA A 247 16.84 -2.52 -11.62
CA ALA A 247 16.02 -2.21 -10.46
C ALA A 247 15.55 -0.74 -10.46
N GLY A 248 16.48 0.19 -10.70
CA GLY A 248 16.15 1.62 -10.79
C GLY A 248 15.16 1.91 -11.92
N PHE A 249 15.36 1.33 -13.10
CA PHE A 249 14.47 1.49 -14.24
C PHE A 249 13.09 0.84 -14.03
N ALA A 250 13.06 -0.37 -13.44
CA ALA A 250 11.84 -1.07 -13.08
C ALA A 250 10.93 -0.21 -12.18
N SER A 251 11.54 0.56 -11.27
CA SER A 251 10.81 1.46 -10.37
C SER A 251 10.03 2.56 -11.11
N LEU A 252 10.33 2.87 -12.38
CA LEU A 252 9.63 3.94 -13.12
C LEU A 252 8.31 3.49 -13.76
N PHE A 253 8.15 2.19 -14.03
CA PHE A 253 7.01 1.67 -14.79
C PHE A 253 5.66 1.73 -14.07
N HIS A 254 5.66 1.88 -12.74
CA HIS A 254 4.42 2.03 -11.98
C HIS A 254 3.94 3.48 -11.92
N LEU A 255 4.77 4.46 -12.31
CA LEU A 255 4.45 5.88 -12.25
C LEU A 255 3.55 6.29 -13.43
N GLY A 256 2.48 7.01 -13.13
CA GLY A 256 1.65 7.62 -14.18
C GLY A 256 2.31 8.80 -14.91
N LYS A 257 3.33 9.45 -14.31
CA LYS A 257 4.14 10.51 -14.94
C LYS A 257 5.65 10.31 -14.67
N PRO A 258 6.31 9.37 -15.36
CA PRO A 258 7.71 9.03 -15.10
C PRO A 258 8.67 10.21 -15.32
N LEU A 259 8.39 11.10 -16.27
CA LEU A 259 9.20 12.32 -16.51
C LEU A 259 9.21 13.30 -15.32
N ARG A 260 8.27 13.14 -14.37
CA ARG A 260 8.20 13.96 -13.15
C ARG A 260 8.80 13.24 -11.94
N ALA A 261 9.42 12.07 -12.11
CA ALA A 261 9.93 11.24 -11.01
C ALA A 261 10.89 11.98 -10.07
N PHE A 262 11.68 12.94 -10.57
CA PHE A 262 12.58 13.77 -9.75
C PHE A 262 11.86 14.46 -8.58
N ARG A 263 10.56 14.77 -8.73
CA ARG A 263 9.74 15.39 -7.69
C ARG A 263 9.58 14.50 -6.47
N ALA A 264 9.78 13.19 -6.59
CA ALA A 264 9.66 12.26 -5.48
C ALA A 264 10.69 12.51 -4.36
N LEU A 265 11.76 13.27 -4.63
CA LEU A 265 12.77 13.64 -3.64
C LEU A 265 12.39 14.87 -2.81
N LEU A 266 11.33 15.60 -3.18
CA LEU A 266 10.98 16.88 -2.54
C LEU A 266 10.54 16.72 -1.08
N HIS A 267 10.03 15.54 -0.70
CA HIS A 267 9.43 15.32 0.62
C HIS A 267 10.18 14.32 1.52
N VAL A 268 11.51 14.21 1.37
CA VAL A 268 12.36 13.24 2.10
C VAL A 268 12.24 13.31 3.64
N LYS A 269 11.90 14.49 4.18
CA LYS A 269 11.75 14.68 5.63
C LYS A 269 10.54 13.94 6.22
N LEU A 270 9.43 13.83 5.50
CA LEU A 270 8.19 13.23 6.02
C LEU A 270 7.79 11.93 5.31
N SER A 271 7.99 11.84 3.98
CA SER A 271 7.57 10.67 3.21
C SER A 271 8.62 9.56 3.23
N TRP A 272 8.25 8.37 3.74
CA TRP A 272 9.09 7.17 3.66
C TRP A 272 9.37 6.74 2.22
N LEU A 273 8.44 6.99 1.29
CA LEU A 273 8.65 6.72 -0.13
C LEU A 273 9.73 7.65 -0.73
N SER A 274 9.77 8.91 -0.32
CA SER A 274 10.85 9.82 -0.71
C SER A 274 12.21 9.36 -0.17
N ARG A 275 12.26 8.85 1.07
CA ARG A 275 13.48 8.29 1.67
C ARG A 275 13.95 7.05 0.93
N GLU A 276 13.03 6.14 0.57
CA GLU A 276 13.34 4.95 -0.22
C GLU A 276 14.04 5.32 -1.54
N ILE A 277 13.46 6.25 -2.31
CA ILE A 277 14.01 6.68 -3.59
C ILE A 277 15.38 7.37 -3.42
N ALA A 278 15.50 8.25 -2.41
CA ALA A 278 16.76 8.92 -2.12
C ALA A 278 17.87 7.93 -1.71
N LEU A 279 17.55 7.01 -0.81
CA LEU A 279 18.49 6.00 -0.31
C LEU A 279 18.88 4.99 -1.37
N PHE A 280 17.96 4.61 -2.27
CA PHE A 280 18.30 3.79 -3.43
C PHE A 280 19.27 4.52 -4.35
N GLY A 281 19.03 5.79 -4.64
CA GLY A 281 19.94 6.62 -5.43
C GLY A 281 21.33 6.73 -4.81
N LEU A 282 21.41 6.97 -3.49
CA LEU A 282 22.66 7.05 -2.75
C LEU A 282 23.40 5.71 -2.75
N PHE A 283 22.72 4.60 -2.43
CA PHE A 283 23.27 3.25 -2.50
C PHE A 283 23.79 2.92 -3.91
N ALA A 284 22.99 3.22 -4.94
CA ALA A 284 23.37 2.96 -6.32
C ALA A 284 24.61 3.74 -6.73
N PHE A 285 24.67 5.04 -6.39
CA PHE A 285 25.80 5.90 -6.74
C PHE A 285 27.08 5.49 -6.01
N SER A 286 27.05 5.34 -4.67
CA SER A 286 28.23 4.93 -3.91
C SER A 286 28.66 3.50 -4.25
N GLY A 287 27.72 2.60 -4.48
CA GLY A 287 27.98 1.21 -4.86
C GLY A 287 28.63 1.10 -6.23
N LEU A 288 28.14 1.86 -7.22
CA LEU A 288 28.75 1.94 -8.54
C LEU A 288 30.18 2.47 -8.48
N LEU A 289 30.41 3.57 -7.74
CA LEU A 289 31.75 4.12 -7.55
C LEU A 289 32.70 3.12 -6.88
N TYR A 290 32.24 2.38 -5.87
CA TYR A 290 33.04 1.30 -5.27
C TYR A 290 33.40 0.21 -6.28
N VAL A 291 32.43 -0.27 -7.07
CA VAL A 291 32.65 -1.33 -8.07
C VAL A 291 33.68 -0.91 -9.13
N LEU A 292 33.72 0.38 -9.49
CA LEU A 292 34.66 0.95 -10.45
C LEU A 292 36.05 1.24 -9.85
N THR A 293 36.11 1.77 -8.62
CA THR A 293 37.36 2.31 -8.04
C THR A 293 38.02 1.39 -7.00
N GLY A 294 37.26 0.51 -6.35
CA GLY A 294 37.72 -0.33 -5.25
C GLY A 294 37.96 0.40 -3.91
N ILE A 295 37.59 1.69 -3.78
CA ILE A 295 37.86 2.47 -2.57
C ILE A 295 37.04 1.95 -1.39
N ALA A 296 37.72 1.47 -0.33
CA ALA A 296 37.08 0.84 0.83
C ALA A 296 36.08 1.75 1.57
N LEU A 297 36.32 3.07 1.62
CA LEU A 297 35.37 4.00 2.23
C LEU A 297 34.00 3.98 1.55
N LEU A 298 33.96 3.88 0.20
CA LEU A 298 32.72 3.83 -0.57
C LEU A 298 31.94 2.54 -0.32
N PHE A 299 32.64 1.43 -0.04
CA PHE A 299 31.98 0.19 0.39
C PHE A 299 31.17 0.43 1.66
N TRP A 300 31.79 0.94 2.72
CA TRP A 300 31.11 1.16 4.00
C TRP A 300 29.94 2.14 3.88
N ILE A 301 30.16 3.25 3.17
CA ILE A 301 29.10 4.24 2.89
C ILE A 301 27.91 3.58 2.17
N SER A 302 28.19 2.82 1.12
CA SER A 302 27.16 2.12 0.34
C SER A 302 26.44 1.06 1.16
N SER A 303 27.14 0.28 1.98
CA SER A 303 26.53 -0.69 2.88
C SER A 303 25.56 -0.04 3.86
N VAL A 304 25.93 1.10 4.46
CA VAL A 304 25.05 1.86 5.36
C VAL A 304 23.81 2.36 4.62
N PHE A 305 23.96 3.00 3.46
CA PHE A 305 22.81 3.44 2.65
C PHE A 305 21.92 2.28 2.23
N GLY A 306 22.51 1.16 1.83
CA GLY A 306 21.80 -0.07 1.48
C GLY A 306 20.99 -0.62 2.65
N THR A 307 21.56 -0.71 3.85
CA THR A 307 20.82 -1.17 5.04
C THR A 307 19.66 -0.23 5.40
N ILE A 308 19.89 1.10 5.39
CA ILE A 308 18.83 2.08 5.69
C ILE A 308 17.76 2.06 4.59
N LEU A 309 18.12 1.84 3.32
CA LEU A 309 17.18 1.63 2.22
C LEU A 309 16.21 0.49 2.54
N LEU A 310 16.72 -0.68 2.95
CA LEU A 310 15.84 -1.83 3.26
C LEU A 310 14.87 -1.50 4.40
N ILE A 311 15.33 -0.80 5.44
CA ILE A 311 14.45 -0.31 6.51
C ILE A 311 13.40 0.65 5.95
N SER A 312 13.79 1.58 5.08
CA SER A 312 12.87 2.52 4.45
C SER A 312 11.80 1.82 3.61
N ILE A 313 12.16 0.78 2.86
CA ILE A 313 11.21 -0.05 2.10
C ILE A 313 10.15 -0.63 3.04
N GLU A 314 10.55 -1.21 4.17
CA GLU A 314 9.59 -1.78 5.13
C GLU A 314 8.64 -0.71 5.70
N MET A 315 9.16 0.49 5.98
CA MET A 315 8.36 1.58 6.52
C MET A 315 7.32 2.13 5.54
N VAL A 316 7.56 2.06 4.22
CA VAL A 316 6.55 2.38 3.20
C VAL A 316 5.31 1.49 3.33
N TYR A 317 5.47 0.24 3.75
CA TYR A 317 4.36 -0.72 3.91
C TYR A 317 3.78 -0.74 5.33
N HIS A 318 4.24 0.12 6.24
CA HIS A 318 3.67 0.21 7.60
C HIS A 318 2.28 0.88 7.61
N VAL A 319 1.94 1.61 6.55
CA VAL A 319 0.62 2.27 6.39
C VAL A 319 -0.51 1.30 6.01
N VAL A 320 -0.14 0.09 5.61
CA VAL A 320 -1.03 -0.94 5.10
C VAL A 320 -1.52 -1.83 6.23
N ARG A 321 -2.78 -2.29 6.16
CA ARG A 321 -3.33 -3.24 7.13
C ARG A 321 -2.77 -4.64 6.86
N LYS A 322 -2.34 -5.31 7.94
CA LYS A 322 -1.86 -6.69 7.92
C LYS A 322 -2.80 -7.55 8.77
N ASN A 323 -3.03 -8.79 8.37
CA ASN A 323 -3.83 -9.76 9.15
C ASN A 323 -3.12 -10.30 10.40
N TYR A 324 -1.86 -9.90 10.61
CA TYR A 324 -1.02 -10.31 11.72
C TYR A 324 -0.37 -9.08 12.37
N SER A 325 -0.14 -9.15 13.68
CA SER A 325 0.32 -8.02 14.50
C SER A 325 1.85 -7.90 14.60
N THR A 326 2.61 -8.87 14.07
CA THR A 326 4.07 -8.86 14.19
C THR A 326 4.70 -7.87 13.21
N PRO A 327 5.61 -6.99 13.66
CA PRO A 327 6.29 -6.03 12.78
C PRO A 327 7.24 -6.73 11.79
N VAL A 328 7.79 -7.88 12.20
CA VAL A 328 8.68 -8.71 11.38
C VAL A 328 7.87 -9.83 10.71
N HIS A 329 8.18 -10.10 9.44
CA HIS A 329 7.60 -11.18 8.65
C HIS A 329 8.64 -11.85 7.75
N SER A 330 8.32 -13.02 7.21
CA SER A 330 9.22 -13.84 6.38
C SER A 330 9.75 -13.11 5.13
N ALA A 331 8.92 -12.26 4.52
CA ALA A 331 9.26 -11.46 3.34
C ALA A 331 9.97 -10.12 3.65
N ASN A 332 10.42 -9.90 4.89
CA ASN A 332 11.09 -8.66 5.29
C ASN A 332 12.40 -8.49 4.51
N THR A 333 12.60 -7.32 3.90
CA THR A 333 13.74 -7.03 3.01
C THR A 333 15.08 -7.15 3.70
N LEU A 334 15.21 -6.64 4.94
CA LEU A 334 16.45 -6.73 5.71
C LEU A 334 16.78 -8.19 6.05
N LEU A 335 15.76 -8.95 6.48
CA LEU A 335 15.90 -10.38 6.74
C LEU A 335 16.27 -11.16 5.48
N THR A 336 15.66 -10.86 4.33
CA THR A 336 16.06 -11.44 3.03
C THR A 336 17.50 -11.13 2.66
N ALA A 337 17.95 -9.88 2.78
CA ALA A 337 19.33 -9.49 2.48
C ALA A 337 20.34 -10.19 3.41
N ALA A 338 20.05 -10.26 4.72
CA ALA A 338 20.90 -10.94 5.69
C ALA A 338 20.98 -12.45 5.42
N THR A 339 19.85 -13.10 5.14
CA THR A 339 19.84 -14.53 4.80
C THR A 339 20.62 -14.80 3.51
N LEU A 340 20.45 -13.98 2.47
CA LEU A 340 21.20 -14.12 1.22
C LEU A 340 22.71 -13.93 1.45
N PHE A 341 23.12 -12.91 2.21
CA PHE A 341 24.52 -12.70 2.58
C PHE A 341 25.11 -13.93 3.28
N SER A 342 24.38 -14.47 4.27
CA SER A 342 24.83 -15.66 5.01
C SER A 342 24.89 -16.92 4.14
N LEU A 343 24.01 -17.06 3.14
CA LEU A 343 24.01 -18.14 2.17
C LEU A 343 25.24 -18.08 1.26
N ILE A 344 25.51 -16.90 0.67
CA ILE A 344 26.63 -16.69 -0.25
C ILE A 344 27.98 -16.88 0.47
N THR A 345 28.07 -16.46 1.73
CA THR A 345 29.28 -16.59 2.54
C THR A 345 29.44 -17.97 3.20
N LEU A 346 28.49 -18.89 2.99
CA LEU A 346 28.43 -20.21 3.66
C LEU A 346 28.55 -20.09 5.18
N SER A 347 28.01 -19.02 5.75
CA SER A 347 28.06 -18.77 7.19
C SER A 347 27.08 -19.66 7.94
N LYS A 348 27.49 -20.16 9.12
CA LYS A 348 26.58 -20.87 10.04
C LYS A 348 25.39 -19.99 10.46
N ALA A 349 25.49 -18.66 10.34
CA ALA A 349 24.38 -17.74 10.56
C ALA A 349 23.19 -18.01 9.61
N PHE A 350 23.43 -18.62 8.43
CA PHE A 350 22.36 -18.98 7.51
C PHE A 350 21.34 -19.91 8.16
N VAL A 351 21.80 -20.92 8.92
CA VAL A 351 20.93 -21.88 9.62
C VAL A 351 19.94 -21.15 10.51
N LEU A 352 20.44 -20.23 11.35
CA LEU A 352 19.60 -19.44 12.25
C LEU A 352 18.60 -18.55 11.49
N LEU A 353 19.08 -17.78 10.51
CA LEU A 353 18.23 -16.85 9.76
C LEU A 353 17.17 -17.58 8.92
N ALA A 354 17.55 -18.71 8.30
CA ALA A 354 16.66 -19.60 7.56
C ALA A 354 15.55 -20.17 8.46
N SER A 355 15.90 -20.64 9.66
CA SER A 355 14.94 -21.13 10.64
C SER A 355 13.97 -20.04 11.09
N ILE A 356 14.46 -18.83 11.38
CA ILE A 356 13.60 -17.68 11.72
C ILE A 356 12.63 -17.37 10.58
N LYS A 357 13.12 -17.33 9.33
CA LYS A 357 12.27 -17.06 8.16
C LYS A 357 11.21 -18.13 7.95
N LEU A 358 11.56 -19.40 8.10
CA LEU A 358 10.63 -20.51 7.98
C LEU A 358 9.54 -20.42 9.07
N LEU A 359 9.92 -20.15 10.32
CA LEU A 359 8.97 -19.96 11.41
C LEU A 359 8.01 -18.80 11.12
N LEU A 360 8.52 -17.64 10.71
CA LEU A 360 7.69 -16.48 10.35
C LEU A 360 6.75 -16.78 9.18
N TYR A 361 7.21 -17.57 8.20
CA TYR A 361 6.41 -17.98 7.06
C TYR A 361 5.24 -18.87 7.51
N LEU A 362 5.52 -19.87 8.36
CA LEU A 362 4.50 -20.76 8.92
C LEU A 362 3.49 -20.00 9.77
N VAL A 363 3.93 -19.08 10.63
CA VAL A 363 3.05 -18.21 11.43
C VAL A 363 2.14 -17.41 10.50
N ARG A 364 2.69 -16.73 9.48
CA ARG A 364 1.88 -15.94 8.52
C ARG A 364 0.86 -16.81 7.78
N HIS A 365 1.25 -18.03 7.40
CA HIS A 365 0.36 -18.95 6.71
C HIS A 365 -0.76 -19.47 7.63
N ALA A 366 -0.46 -19.77 8.89
CA ALA A 366 -1.45 -20.18 9.89
C ALA A 366 -2.53 -19.12 10.14
N TYR A 367 -2.17 -17.83 10.10
CA TYR A 367 -3.14 -16.73 10.17
C TYR A 367 -4.03 -16.61 8.93
N ASN A 368 -3.52 -16.96 7.75
CA ASN A 368 -4.26 -16.86 6.49
C ASN A 368 -5.11 -18.12 6.23
N ARG A 369 -6.27 -18.24 6.89
CA ARG A 369 -7.19 -19.41 6.87
C ARG A 369 -7.74 -19.86 5.49
N LYS A 370 -7.47 -19.14 4.39
CA LYS A 370 -7.94 -19.52 3.03
C LYS A 370 -6.86 -20.33 2.30
N LEU A 371 -6.90 -21.66 2.49
CA LEU A 371 -6.13 -22.64 1.73
C LEU A 371 -6.66 -22.71 0.29
N ASN A 372 -5.84 -22.29 -0.67
CA ASN A 372 -6.11 -22.47 -2.10
C ASN A 372 -5.10 -23.52 -2.60
N PRO A 373 -5.51 -24.53 -3.41
CA PRO A 373 -4.61 -25.58 -3.89
C PRO A 373 -3.36 -25.04 -4.62
N LYS A 374 -3.46 -23.89 -5.32
CA LYS A 374 -2.29 -23.23 -5.91
C LYS A 374 -1.27 -22.72 -4.89
N LYS A 375 -1.73 -22.32 -3.69
CA LYS A 375 -0.85 -21.89 -2.59
C LYS A 375 -0.07 -23.04 -1.99
N VAL A 376 -0.59 -24.27 -2.04
CA VAL A 376 0.11 -25.46 -1.51
C VAL A 376 1.41 -25.70 -2.26
N ILE A 377 1.39 -25.61 -3.61
CA ILE A 377 2.59 -25.74 -4.44
C ILE A 377 3.62 -24.65 -4.10
N PHE A 378 3.18 -23.41 -3.94
CA PHE A 378 4.05 -22.30 -3.56
C PHE A 378 4.68 -22.50 -2.18
N SER A 379 3.92 -22.99 -1.20
CA SER A 379 4.46 -23.34 0.11
C SER A 379 5.50 -24.46 0.04
N PHE A 380 5.30 -25.48 -0.81
CA PHE A 380 6.32 -26.53 -1.03
C PHE A 380 7.60 -25.97 -1.66
N ILE A 381 7.50 -25.16 -2.72
CA ILE A 381 8.68 -24.55 -3.36
C ILE A 381 9.42 -23.67 -2.35
N ARG A 382 8.69 -22.88 -1.56
CA ARG A 382 9.28 -22.06 -0.49
C ARG A 382 9.99 -22.90 0.56
N PHE A 383 9.35 -23.96 1.04
CA PHE A 383 9.91 -24.86 2.05
C PHE A 383 11.22 -25.50 1.56
N PHE A 384 11.21 -26.11 0.37
CA PHE A 384 12.41 -26.73 -0.20
C PHE A 384 13.50 -25.72 -0.56
N GLY A 385 13.12 -24.50 -0.97
CA GLY A 385 14.07 -23.40 -1.20
C GLY A 385 14.82 -22.96 0.05
N ILE A 386 14.30 -23.21 1.25
CA ILE A 386 15.02 -23.00 2.51
C ILE A 386 15.73 -24.28 2.94
N LEU A 387 15.05 -25.43 2.91
CA LEU A 387 15.55 -26.70 3.44
C LEU A 387 16.78 -27.21 2.71
N ILE A 388 16.82 -27.11 1.38
CA ILE A 388 17.92 -27.70 0.60
C ILE A 388 19.26 -26.96 0.85
N PRO A 389 19.33 -25.61 0.78
CA PRO A 389 20.54 -24.91 1.20
C PRO A 389 20.89 -25.10 2.68
N PHE A 390 19.88 -25.25 3.55
CA PHE A 390 20.09 -25.49 4.98
C PHE A 390 20.82 -26.80 5.23
N VAL A 391 20.35 -27.89 4.62
CA VAL A 391 21.02 -29.20 4.65
C VAL A 391 22.40 -29.08 4.02
N GLY A 392 22.51 -28.41 2.88
CA GLY A 392 23.78 -28.21 2.19
C GLY A 392 24.88 -27.57 3.05
N ILE A 393 24.55 -26.51 3.77
CA ILE A 393 25.50 -25.83 4.66
C ILE A 393 25.81 -26.69 5.90
N LEU A 394 24.81 -27.39 6.44
CA LEU A 394 24.99 -28.25 7.62
C LEU A 394 25.93 -29.44 7.34
N PHE A 395 25.88 -29.99 6.12
CA PHE A 395 26.74 -31.09 5.67
C PHE A 395 28.01 -30.64 4.92
N GLY A 396 28.31 -29.33 4.91
CA GLY A 396 29.57 -28.81 4.37
C GLY A 396 29.73 -28.91 2.85
N LEU A 397 28.65 -28.70 2.09
CA LEU A 397 28.73 -28.64 0.63
C LEU A 397 29.67 -27.52 0.17
N THR A 398 30.43 -27.80 -0.89
CA THR A 398 31.34 -26.86 -1.52
C THR A 398 30.58 -25.79 -2.34
N PRO A 399 31.12 -24.56 -2.50
CA PRO A 399 30.43 -23.45 -3.17
C PRO A 399 29.92 -23.74 -4.59
N ASP A 400 30.66 -24.53 -5.36
CA ASP A 400 30.35 -24.95 -6.73
C ASP A 400 29.03 -25.75 -6.80
N LYS A 401 28.82 -26.64 -5.83
CA LYS A 401 27.61 -27.45 -5.70
C LYS A 401 26.41 -26.67 -5.14
N LEU A 402 26.63 -25.47 -4.61
CA LEU A 402 25.59 -24.64 -3.99
C LEU A 402 24.79 -23.79 -4.99
N SER A 403 25.33 -23.56 -6.18
CA SER A 403 24.73 -22.68 -7.20
C SER A 403 23.27 -23.00 -7.56
N PRO A 404 22.83 -24.25 -7.81
CA PRO A 404 21.41 -24.54 -8.06
C PRO A 404 20.52 -24.26 -6.84
N PHE A 405 21.07 -24.39 -5.62
CA PHE A 405 20.32 -24.14 -4.39
C PHE A 405 20.14 -22.66 -4.10
N ILE A 406 21.07 -21.80 -4.52
CA ILE A 406 20.88 -20.34 -4.49
C ILE A 406 19.71 -19.95 -5.38
N ILE A 407 19.61 -20.50 -6.60
CA ILE A 407 18.49 -20.21 -7.50
C ILE A 407 17.16 -20.64 -6.87
N LEU A 408 17.10 -21.85 -6.30
CA LEU A 408 15.90 -22.34 -5.63
C LEU A 408 15.51 -21.47 -4.41
N PHE A 409 16.50 -21.03 -3.62
CA PHE A 409 16.28 -20.10 -2.52
C PHE A 409 15.69 -18.77 -3.03
N LEU A 410 16.25 -18.19 -4.10
CA LEU A 410 15.77 -16.95 -4.70
C LEU A 410 14.33 -17.07 -5.23
N ILE A 411 13.98 -18.20 -5.86
CA ILE A 411 12.60 -18.49 -6.29
C ILE A 411 11.68 -18.56 -5.07
N GLY A 412 12.10 -19.23 -3.99
CA GLY A 412 11.36 -19.27 -2.74
C GLY A 412 11.13 -17.88 -2.14
N GLU A 413 12.17 -17.04 -2.09
CA GLU A 413 12.06 -15.64 -1.62
C GLU A 413 11.08 -14.82 -2.46
N LEU A 414 11.11 -15.00 -3.79
CA LEU A 414 10.20 -14.33 -4.71
C LEU A 414 8.73 -14.73 -4.46
N ILE A 415 8.48 -16.03 -4.24
CA ILE A 415 7.15 -16.56 -3.90
C ILE A 415 6.67 -16.00 -2.56
N ASP A 416 7.51 -16.05 -1.53
CA ASP A 416 7.17 -15.55 -0.19
C ASP A 416 6.81 -14.05 -0.23
N ARG A 417 7.57 -13.28 -1.01
CA ARG A 417 7.29 -11.87 -1.24
C ARG A 417 6.00 -11.67 -2.04
N TYR A 418 5.73 -12.46 -3.07
CA TYR A 418 4.47 -12.38 -3.81
C TYR A 418 3.27 -12.63 -2.89
N GLU A 419 3.33 -13.68 -2.06
CA GLU A 419 2.28 -13.99 -1.09
C GLU A 419 2.10 -12.89 -0.04
N TYR A 420 3.19 -12.26 0.42
CA TYR A 420 3.12 -11.09 1.29
C TYR A 420 2.30 -9.96 0.64
N TYR A 421 2.64 -9.57 -0.60
CA TYR A 421 1.91 -8.52 -1.32
C TYR A 421 0.45 -8.91 -1.60
N ALA A 422 0.16 -10.19 -1.83
CA ALA A 422 -1.21 -10.67 -2.03
C ALA A 422 -2.06 -10.65 -0.73
N SER A 423 -1.40 -10.58 0.43
CA SER A 423 -2.03 -10.51 1.74
C SER A 423 -2.22 -9.09 2.28
N ILE A 424 -1.59 -8.11 1.62
CA ILE A 424 -1.67 -6.69 1.96
C ILE A 424 -3.06 -6.16 1.62
N ASP A 425 -3.64 -5.39 2.54
CA ASP A 425 -4.92 -4.74 2.34
C ASP A 425 -4.90 -3.29 2.84
N THR A 426 -5.69 -2.43 2.22
CA THR A 426 -5.86 -1.05 2.69
C THR A 426 -7.02 -0.96 3.66
N HIS A 427 -6.97 0.00 4.58
CA HIS A 427 -8.16 0.34 5.34
C HIS A 427 -9.21 0.84 4.35
N ASN A 428 -10.37 0.18 4.31
CA ASN A 428 -11.46 0.57 3.45
C ASN A 428 -12.77 0.70 4.24
N PRO A 429 -13.66 1.62 3.83
CA PRO A 429 -14.91 1.83 4.53
C PRO A 429 -15.93 0.70 4.29
N PHE A 430 -15.77 -0.05 3.18
CA PHE A 430 -16.67 -1.10 2.74
C PHE A 430 -16.67 -2.35 3.62
N GLN A 431 -15.57 -2.61 4.35
CA GLN A 431 -15.44 -3.74 5.28
C GLN A 431 -16.32 -3.60 6.54
N SER A 432 -16.85 -2.41 6.82
CA SER A 432 -17.62 -2.09 8.03
C SER A 432 -19.15 -2.06 7.81
N ILE A 433 -19.57 -2.40 6.59
CA ILE A 433 -20.94 -2.36 6.07
C ILE A 433 -21.35 -3.79 5.74
#